data_AF-A0A843CSS0-F1
#
_entry.id   AF-A0A843CSS0-F1
#
_cell.length_a   1.000
_cell.length_b   1.000
_cell.length_c   1.000
_cell.angle_alpha   90.00
_cell.angle_beta   90.00
_cell.angle_gamma   90.00
#
_symmetry.space_group_name_H-M   'P 1'
#
loop_
_entity.id
_entity.type
_entity.pdbx_description
1 polymer ?
#
loop_
_entity_poly.entity_id
_entity_poly.type
_entity_poly.pdbx_seq_one_letter_code
_entity_poly.pdbx_strand_id
1 'polypeptide(L)'
;MRIKSLCLPALILLCLLSFALAAGCSESNEDLCFSTEYTVDTLEKRGDASLSSVNFNKYDDFFSIEESKNAKEQYENALIVLSSNPTTASCMGNDAYKVRIMELNVKYGFLDLFLRYVNTDKKISNMIFQDFPEFQTTLNTVIKDYEAMRTDVRNLQVAAESIDQSKIPQNSESAFTTVKTQLDALLKEIDSRLSLLYSYR
;
A
#
# COMPACT_ATOMS: atom_id res chain seq x y z
N MET A 1 -85.33 -1.26 -24.51
CA MET A 1 -86.07 -0.93 -23.27
C MET A 1 -85.04 -0.46 -22.23
N ARG A 2 -85.05 0.84 -21.88
CA ARG A 2 -84.24 1.40 -20.77
C ARG A 2 -84.94 1.11 -19.44
N ILE A 3 -84.17 0.99 -18.35
CA ILE A 3 -84.34 1.56 -16.97
C ILE A 3 -83.15 1.01 -16.13
N LYS A 4 -82.16 1.86 -15.79
CA LYS A 4 -81.82 2.41 -14.44
C LYS A 4 -81.53 1.33 -13.38
N SER A 5 -80.30 1.22 -12.85
CA SER A 5 -79.69 2.03 -11.76
C SER A 5 -79.71 1.23 -10.45
N LEU A 6 -78.54 1.05 -9.80
CA LEU A 6 -78.42 1.22 -8.35
C LEU A 6 -76.95 1.38 -7.91
N CYS A 7 -76.68 2.56 -7.36
CA CYS A 7 -75.79 2.94 -6.25
C CYS A 7 -74.39 2.32 -6.06
N LEU A 8 -73.41 3.21 -6.18
CA LEU A 8 -72.19 3.28 -5.36
C LEU A 8 -72.55 3.38 -3.85
N PRO A 9 -71.66 3.01 -2.91
CA PRO A 9 -70.59 3.96 -2.57
C PRO A 9 -69.21 3.34 -2.33
N ALA A 10 -68.21 4.19 -2.57
CA ALA A 10 -66.83 4.08 -2.17
C ALA A 10 -66.66 3.61 -0.73
N LEU A 11 -65.82 2.60 -0.50
CA LEU A 11 -65.08 2.44 0.75
C LEU A 11 -63.91 1.48 0.54
N ILE A 12 -62.76 1.86 1.13
CA ILE A 12 -61.57 1.03 1.40
C ILE A 12 -60.54 0.99 0.27
N LEU A 13 -60.04 2.19 0.00
CA LEU A 13 -58.65 2.47 -0.33
C LEU A 13 -57.81 2.20 0.94
N LEU A 14 -57.36 0.96 1.17
CA LEU A 14 -56.45 0.64 2.29
C LEU A 14 -55.58 -0.60 1.99
N CYS A 15 -54.71 -0.46 0.98
CA CYS A 15 -53.56 -1.35 0.73
C CYS A 15 -52.32 -0.52 0.36
N LEU A 16 -52.06 0.53 1.15
CA LEU A 16 -50.78 1.25 1.17
C LEU A 16 -50.29 1.24 2.61
N LEU A 17 -48.99 1.01 2.79
CA LEU A 17 -48.22 0.97 4.04
C LEU A 17 -48.05 -0.40 4.71
N SER A 18 -47.24 -1.24 4.07
CA SER A 18 -46.25 -2.05 4.78
C SER A 18 -45.15 -2.56 3.84
N PHE A 19 -44.65 -1.68 2.97
CA PHE A 19 -43.22 -1.72 2.66
C PHE A 19 -42.53 -1.00 3.81
N ALA A 20 -42.13 -1.77 4.81
CA ALA A 20 -41.07 -1.36 5.70
C ALA A 20 -39.86 -1.05 4.80
N LEU A 21 -39.68 0.23 4.54
CA LEU A 21 -38.39 0.83 4.28
C LEU A 21 -37.46 0.31 5.38
N ALA A 22 -36.67 -0.70 5.07
CA ALA A 22 -35.32 -0.69 5.56
C ALA A 22 -34.73 0.60 4.99
N ALA A 23 -34.80 1.67 5.77
CA ALA A 23 -34.00 2.85 5.56
C ALA A 23 -32.54 2.39 5.71
N GLY A 24 -31.99 1.82 4.64
CA GLY A 24 -30.57 1.88 4.41
C GLY A 24 -30.28 3.35 4.25
N CYS A 25 -29.71 3.96 5.28
CA CYS A 25 -29.16 5.30 5.19
C CYS A 25 -28.22 5.28 3.99
N SER A 26 -28.64 5.89 2.87
CA SER A 26 -27.73 6.24 1.81
C SER A 26 -26.78 7.23 2.45
N GLU A 27 -25.58 6.79 2.83
CA GLU A 27 -24.52 7.71 3.23
C GLU A 27 -24.40 8.76 2.13
N SER A 28 -24.36 10.04 2.52
CA SER A 28 -24.17 11.09 1.54
C SER A 28 -22.76 10.93 0.94
N ASN A 29 -22.56 11.41 -0.30
CA ASN A 29 -21.23 11.39 -0.91
C ASN A 29 -20.20 12.11 -0.03
N GLU A 30 -20.61 13.14 0.72
CA GLU A 30 -19.75 13.88 1.65
C GLU A 30 -19.34 13.04 2.88
N ASP A 31 -20.27 12.27 3.44
CA ASP A 31 -19.97 11.36 4.56
C ASP A 31 -19.01 10.24 4.13
N LEU A 32 -19.21 9.71 2.91
CA LEU A 32 -18.31 8.72 2.28
C LEU A 32 -16.92 9.31 2.02
N CYS A 33 -16.84 10.56 1.55
CA CYS A 33 -15.58 11.27 1.35
C CYS A 33 -14.80 11.39 2.66
N PHE A 34 -15.44 11.92 3.70
CA PHE A 34 -14.83 12.13 5.01
C PHE A 34 -14.37 10.81 5.64
N SER A 35 -15.23 9.78 5.62
CA SER A 35 -14.92 8.46 6.16
C SER A 35 -13.72 7.81 5.46
N THR A 36 -13.64 7.94 4.13
CA THR A 36 -12.54 7.39 3.34
C THR A 36 -11.22 8.08 3.65
N GLU A 37 -11.20 9.41 3.62
CA GLU A 37 -10.00 10.21 3.90
C GLU A 37 -9.49 9.94 5.33
N TYR A 38 -10.39 9.97 6.32
CA TYR A 38 -10.06 9.65 7.70
C TYR A 38 -9.46 8.24 7.87
N THR A 39 -10.01 7.25 7.16
CA THR A 39 -9.52 5.87 7.20
C THR A 39 -8.12 5.78 6.62
N VAL A 40 -7.89 6.39 5.45
CA VAL A 40 -6.59 6.42 4.79
C VAL A 40 -5.55 7.10 5.68
N ASP A 41 -5.87 8.26 6.25
CA ASP A 41 -4.96 8.98 7.15
C ASP A 41 -4.63 8.19 8.41
N THR A 42 -5.60 7.45 8.96
CA THR A 42 -5.39 6.60 10.12
C THR A 42 -4.44 5.45 9.80
N LEU A 43 -4.66 4.78 8.66
CA LEU A 43 -3.80 3.69 8.20
C LEU A 43 -2.39 4.19 7.91
N GLU A 44 -2.27 5.28 7.16
CA GLU A 44 -0.97 5.84 6.82
C GLU A 44 -0.19 6.30 8.05
N LYS A 45 -0.85 6.97 9.00
CA LYS A 45 -0.21 7.37 10.26
C LYS A 45 0.32 6.16 11.05
N ARG A 46 -0.40 5.04 11.06
CA ARG A 46 0.07 3.80 11.69
C ARG A 46 1.26 3.22 10.91
N GLY A 47 1.18 3.22 9.59
CA GLY A 47 2.27 2.79 8.72
C GLY A 47 3.54 3.60 8.96
N ASP A 48 3.43 4.92 9.01
CA ASP A 48 4.54 5.85 9.26
C ASP A 48 5.13 5.66 10.66
N ALA A 49 4.29 5.41 11.67
CA ALA A 49 4.76 5.11 13.02
C ALA A 49 5.58 3.81 13.06
N SER A 50 5.08 2.73 12.45
CA SER A 50 5.83 1.47 12.32
C SER A 50 7.11 1.65 11.51
N LEU A 51 7.06 2.35 10.37
CA LEU A 51 8.23 2.64 9.55
C LEU A 51 9.32 3.38 10.35
N SER A 52 8.94 4.36 11.16
CA SER A 52 9.89 5.11 11.99
C SER A 52 10.59 4.27 13.07
N SER A 53 10.02 3.10 13.38
CA SER A 53 10.57 2.15 14.36
C SER A 53 11.52 1.12 13.73
N VAL A 54 11.62 1.08 12.40
CA VAL A 54 12.48 0.16 11.67
C VAL A 54 13.94 0.62 11.74
N ASN A 55 14.85 -0.26 12.14
CA ASN A 55 16.28 -0.01 12.06
C ASN A 55 16.86 -0.57 10.75
N PHE A 56 16.91 0.26 9.72
CA PHE A 56 17.45 -0.12 8.40
C PHE A 56 18.95 -0.45 8.38
N ASN A 57 19.68 -0.20 9.48
CA ASN A 57 21.10 -0.59 9.58
C ASN A 57 21.29 -2.03 10.08
N LYS A 58 20.21 -2.71 10.50
CA LYS A 58 20.24 -4.08 11.02
C LYS A 58 19.22 -4.96 10.30
N TYR A 59 19.63 -5.45 9.14
CA TYR A 59 18.76 -6.20 8.22
C TYR A 59 18.29 -7.57 8.75
N ASP A 60 18.92 -8.12 9.79
CA ASP A 60 18.56 -9.39 10.42
C ASP A 60 17.76 -9.24 11.73
N ASP A 61 17.50 -8.00 12.16
CA ASP A 61 16.80 -7.71 13.41
C ASP A 61 15.31 -8.07 13.32
N PHE A 62 14.86 -9.00 14.17
CA PHE A 62 13.49 -9.48 14.19
C PHE A 62 12.48 -8.35 14.37
N PHE A 63 12.74 -7.41 15.28
CA PHE A 63 11.84 -6.29 15.55
C PHE A 63 11.69 -5.40 14.32
N SER A 64 12.80 -5.05 13.66
CA SER A 64 12.79 -4.25 12.42
C SER A 64 12.05 -4.95 11.27
N ILE A 65 12.14 -6.28 11.17
CA ILE A 65 11.41 -7.06 10.17
C ILE A 65 9.89 -7.01 10.43
N GLU A 66 9.46 -7.20 11.68
CA GLU A 66 8.03 -7.15 12.03
C GLU A 66 7.45 -5.75 11.84
N GLU A 67 8.15 -4.70 12.27
CA GLU A 67 7.70 -3.31 12.03
C GLU A 67 7.64 -2.98 10.53
N SER A 68 8.56 -3.52 9.72
CA SER A 68 8.49 -3.36 8.26
C SER A 68 7.26 -4.03 7.65
N LYS A 69 6.88 -5.22 8.13
CA LYS A 69 5.66 -5.92 7.69
C LYS A 69 4.41 -5.15 8.11
N ASN A 70 4.36 -4.69 9.35
CA ASN A 70 3.26 -3.89 9.88
C ASN A 70 3.07 -2.62 9.03
N ALA A 71 4.15 -1.87 8.80
CA ALA A 71 4.11 -0.67 7.97
C ALA A 71 3.63 -0.98 6.54
N LYS A 72 4.15 -2.04 5.93
CA LYS A 72 3.76 -2.48 4.57
C LYS A 72 2.26 -2.77 4.50
N GLU A 73 1.73 -3.51 5.46
CA GLU A 73 0.31 -3.87 5.53
C GLU A 73 -0.57 -2.63 5.69
N GLN A 74 -0.17 -1.66 6.52
CA GLN A 74 -0.94 -0.42 6.67
C GLN A 74 -1.02 0.38 5.36
N TYR A 75 0.10 0.51 4.63
CA TYR A 75 0.11 1.21 3.35
C TYR A 75 -0.67 0.45 2.26
N GLU A 76 -0.60 -0.88 2.25
CA GLU A 76 -1.39 -1.74 1.36
C GLU A 76 -2.89 -1.54 1.61
N ASN A 77 -3.31 -1.55 2.87
CA ASN A 77 -4.69 -1.30 3.26
C ASN A 77 -5.14 0.11 2.87
N ALA A 78 -4.29 1.12 3.02
CA ALA A 78 -4.60 2.48 2.59
C ALA A 78 -4.82 2.56 1.07
N LEU A 79 -3.97 1.90 0.28
CA LEU A 79 -4.10 1.80 -1.18
C LEU A 79 -5.39 1.06 -1.58
N ILE A 80 -5.73 -0.03 -0.89
CA ILE A 80 -6.98 -0.77 -1.11
C ILE A 80 -8.18 0.16 -0.88
N VAL A 81 -8.21 0.90 0.22
CA VAL A 81 -9.29 1.87 0.52
C VAL A 81 -9.40 2.94 -0.57
N LEU A 82 -8.27 3.54 -0.99
CA LEU A 82 -8.23 4.55 -2.06
C LEU A 82 -8.68 4.03 -3.44
N SER A 83 -8.42 2.75 -3.73
CA SER A 83 -8.78 2.12 -5.01
C SER A 83 -10.20 1.58 -5.06
N SER A 84 -10.77 1.24 -3.89
CA SER A 84 -12.09 0.61 -3.79
C SER A 84 -13.24 1.62 -3.83
N ASN A 85 -12.96 2.91 -3.66
CA ASN A 85 -13.97 3.95 -3.66
C ASN A 85 -13.81 4.89 -4.89
N PRO A 86 -14.73 4.82 -5.87
CA PRO A 86 -14.61 5.57 -7.12
C PRO A 86 -14.80 7.09 -6.95
N THR A 87 -15.36 7.55 -5.82
CA THR A 87 -15.57 9.00 -5.58
C THR A 87 -14.38 9.66 -4.91
N THR A 88 -13.44 8.90 -4.35
CA THR A 88 -12.33 9.40 -3.53
C THR A 88 -11.44 10.40 -4.27
N ALA A 89 -11.18 10.18 -5.56
CA ALA A 89 -10.42 11.12 -6.38
C ALA A 89 -11.11 12.50 -6.49
N SER A 90 -12.44 12.52 -6.57
CA SER A 90 -13.22 13.76 -6.56
C SER A 90 -13.26 14.39 -5.17
N CYS A 91 -13.32 13.58 -4.11
CA CYS A 91 -13.37 14.04 -2.72
C CYS A 91 -12.09 14.77 -2.29
N MET A 92 -10.93 14.17 -2.57
CA MET A 92 -9.63 14.68 -2.15
C MET A 92 -9.08 15.74 -3.12
N GLY A 93 -9.70 15.88 -4.29
CA GLY A 93 -9.13 16.56 -5.44
C GLY A 93 -8.18 15.64 -6.21
N ASN A 94 -8.37 15.58 -7.54
CA ASN A 94 -7.70 14.61 -8.41
C ASN A 94 -6.16 14.64 -8.30
N ASP A 95 -5.58 15.81 -8.08
CA ASP A 95 -4.14 15.96 -7.95
C ASP A 95 -3.62 15.42 -6.62
N ALA A 96 -4.26 15.76 -5.51
CA ALA A 96 -3.87 15.29 -4.18
C ALA A 96 -4.06 13.77 -4.08
N TYR A 97 -5.15 13.24 -4.65
CA TYR A 97 -5.37 11.80 -4.75
C TYR A 97 -4.23 11.07 -5.49
N LYS A 98 -3.82 11.59 -6.65
CA LYS A 98 -2.71 11.01 -7.43
C LYS A 98 -1.41 11.02 -6.64
N VAL A 99 -1.07 12.16 -6.04
CA VAL A 99 0.13 12.29 -5.21
C VAL A 99 0.11 11.30 -4.05
N ARG A 100 -1.03 11.18 -3.35
CA ARG A 100 -1.21 10.26 -2.23
C ARG A 100 -1.04 8.79 -2.63
N ILE A 101 -1.62 8.39 -3.77
CA ILE A 101 -1.43 7.02 -4.30
C ILE A 101 0.02 6.77 -4.67
N MET A 102 0.68 7.71 -5.35
CA MET A 102 2.09 7.55 -5.73
C MET A 102 2.98 7.44 -4.50
N GLU A 103 2.75 8.31 -3.51
CA GLU A 103 3.47 8.30 -2.23
C GLU A 103 3.34 6.95 -1.51
N LEU A 104 2.10 6.48 -1.31
CA LEU A 104 1.81 5.20 -0.66
C LEU A 104 2.41 4.02 -1.42
N ASN A 105 2.36 4.03 -2.76
CA ASN A 105 2.99 3.00 -3.58
C ASN A 105 4.50 2.97 -3.42
N VAL A 106 5.16 4.14 -3.33
CA VAL A 106 6.60 4.21 -3.08
C VAL A 106 6.95 3.65 -1.70
N LYS A 107 6.21 4.03 -0.66
CA LYS A 107 6.41 3.51 0.70
C LYS A 107 6.20 2.00 0.78
N TYR A 108 5.09 1.51 0.21
CA TYR A 108 4.79 0.08 0.10
C TYR A 108 5.88 -0.67 -0.66
N GLY A 109 6.24 -0.19 -1.85
CA GLY A 109 7.22 -0.84 -2.72
C GLY A 109 8.60 -0.89 -2.10
N PHE A 110 9.01 0.16 -1.38
CA PHE A 110 10.25 0.16 -0.61
C PHE A 110 10.27 -0.93 0.47
N LEU A 111 9.19 -1.05 1.26
CA LEU A 111 9.12 -2.05 2.32
C LEU A 111 9.07 -3.49 1.77
N ASP A 112 8.35 -3.72 0.68
CA ASP A 112 8.38 -5.00 -0.03
C ASP A 112 9.81 -5.36 -0.47
N LEU A 113 10.50 -4.40 -1.08
CA LEU A 113 11.86 -4.55 -1.55
C LEU A 113 12.86 -4.80 -0.41
N PHE A 114 12.73 -4.07 0.69
CA PHE A 114 13.52 -4.29 1.90
C PHE A 114 13.33 -5.71 2.46
N LEU A 115 12.09 -6.19 2.56
CA LEU A 115 11.80 -7.55 3.05
C LEU A 115 12.35 -8.63 2.10
N ARG A 116 12.27 -8.41 0.78
CA ARG A 116 12.92 -9.28 -0.21
C ARG A 116 14.44 -9.29 -0.06
N TYR A 117 15.05 -8.12 0.13
CA TYR A 117 16.49 -8.00 0.37
C TYR A 117 16.92 -8.83 1.59
N VAL A 118 16.24 -8.67 2.73
CA VAL A 118 16.53 -9.40 3.97
C VAL A 118 16.45 -10.91 3.76
N ASN A 119 15.42 -11.38 3.06
CA ASN A 119 15.25 -12.81 2.78
C ASN A 119 16.34 -13.36 1.84
N THR A 120 16.76 -12.56 0.86
CA THR A 120 17.82 -12.94 -0.08
C THR A 120 19.19 -12.97 0.61
N ASP A 121 19.50 -12.01 1.49
CA ASP A 121 20.78 -11.96 2.22
C ASP A 121 20.92 -13.14 3.20
N LYS A 122 19.80 -13.62 3.78
CA LYS A 122 19.77 -14.88 4.54
C LYS A 122 20.15 -16.10 3.69
N LYS A 123 19.76 -16.14 2.40
CA LYS A 123 20.19 -17.22 1.48
C LYS A 123 21.70 -17.21 1.28
N ILE A 124 22.31 -16.02 1.11
CA ILE A 124 23.78 -15.90 1.02
C ILE A 124 24.45 -16.48 2.26
N SER A 125 23.99 -16.06 3.43
CA SER A 125 24.56 -16.53 4.70
C SER A 125 24.54 -18.06 4.76
N ASN A 126 23.41 -18.69 4.44
CA ASN A 126 23.30 -20.15 4.44
C ASN A 126 24.22 -20.83 3.41
N MET A 127 24.45 -20.21 2.24
CA MET A 127 25.35 -20.74 1.23
C MET A 127 26.83 -20.71 1.64
N ILE A 128 27.28 -19.66 2.31
CA ILE A 128 28.70 -19.48 2.67
C ILE A 128 29.11 -20.43 3.81
N PHE A 129 28.19 -20.79 4.70
CA PHE A 129 28.49 -21.56 5.91
C PHE A 129 28.22 -23.07 5.80
N GLN A 130 27.69 -23.56 4.67
CA GLN A 130 27.36 -24.98 4.49
C GLN A 130 27.91 -25.48 3.15
N ASP A 131 28.61 -26.61 3.13
CA ASP A 131 29.09 -27.29 1.91
C ASP A 131 27.88 -27.69 1.05
N PHE A 132 27.43 -26.75 0.20
CA PHE A 132 26.21 -26.90 -0.60
C PHE A 132 26.55 -27.56 -1.93
N PRO A 133 26.07 -28.79 -2.21
CA PRO A 133 26.26 -29.43 -3.52
C PRO A 133 25.60 -28.65 -4.67
N GLU A 134 24.80 -27.62 -4.37
CA GLU A 134 24.13 -26.73 -5.32
C GLU A 134 24.65 -25.29 -5.29
N PHE A 135 25.82 -25.02 -4.68
CA PHE A 135 26.36 -23.67 -4.48
C PHE A 135 26.26 -22.78 -5.73
N GLN A 136 26.67 -23.29 -6.90
CA GLN A 136 26.64 -22.54 -8.16
C GLN A 136 25.21 -22.21 -8.63
N THR A 137 24.25 -23.12 -8.44
CA THR A 137 22.85 -22.89 -8.80
C THR A 137 22.24 -21.83 -7.88
N THR A 138 22.49 -21.93 -6.57
CA THR A 138 22.00 -20.96 -5.59
C THR A 138 22.64 -19.59 -5.79
N LEU A 139 23.95 -19.53 -6.08
CA LEU A 139 24.67 -18.29 -6.40
C LEU A 139 24.05 -17.56 -7.58
N ASN A 140 23.81 -18.27 -8.68
CA ASN A 140 23.18 -17.69 -9.86
C ASN A 140 21.74 -17.21 -9.60
N THR A 141 21.00 -17.88 -8.72
CA THR A 141 19.66 -17.46 -8.32
C THR A 141 19.71 -16.17 -7.48
N VAL A 142 20.60 -16.13 -6.50
CA VAL A 142 20.78 -14.95 -5.63
C VAL A 142 21.24 -13.73 -6.44
N ILE A 143 22.19 -13.90 -7.38
CA ILE A 143 22.62 -12.81 -8.26
C ILE A 143 21.43 -12.24 -9.05
N LYS A 144 20.58 -13.11 -9.63
CA LYS A 144 19.37 -12.68 -10.36
C LYS A 144 18.38 -11.95 -9.45
N ASP A 145 18.17 -12.46 -8.22
CA ASP A 145 17.32 -11.80 -7.23
C ASP A 145 17.82 -10.37 -6.95
N TYR A 146 19.14 -10.19 -6.76
CA TYR A 146 19.73 -8.86 -6.55
C TYR A 146 19.66 -7.96 -7.79
N GLU A 147 19.88 -8.47 -9.00
CA GLU A 147 19.75 -7.69 -10.24
C GLU A 147 18.30 -7.19 -10.43
N ALA A 148 17.32 -8.03 -10.13
CA ALA A 148 15.91 -7.65 -10.15
C ALA A 148 15.62 -6.56 -9.10
N MET A 149 16.05 -6.78 -7.85
CA MET A 149 15.89 -5.80 -6.77
C MET A 149 16.56 -4.47 -7.10
N ARG A 150 17.75 -4.48 -7.70
CA ARG A 150 18.46 -3.27 -8.15
C ARG A 150 17.63 -2.45 -9.14
N THR A 151 16.94 -3.13 -10.06
CA THR A 151 16.06 -2.50 -11.04
C THR A 151 14.83 -1.91 -10.35
N ASP A 152 14.24 -2.65 -9.41
CA ASP A 152 13.10 -2.19 -8.61
C ASP A 152 13.45 -0.95 -7.76
N VAL A 153 14.63 -0.91 -7.11
CA VAL A 153 15.08 0.27 -6.37
C VAL A 153 15.10 1.50 -7.29
N ARG A 154 15.68 1.38 -8.48
CA ARG A 154 15.79 2.49 -9.43
C ARG A 154 14.43 2.98 -9.91
N ASN A 155 13.51 2.05 -10.18
CA ASN A 155 12.15 2.40 -10.56
C ASN A 155 11.43 3.15 -9.43
N LEU A 156 11.62 2.74 -8.18
CA LEU A 156 11.07 3.42 -7.02
C LEU A 156 11.72 4.80 -6.78
N GLN A 157 13.03 4.96 -7.01
CA GLN A 157 13.70 6.25 -6.94
C GLN A 157 13.11 7.23 -7.97
N VAL A 158 12.96 6.80 -9.23
CA VAL A 158 12.33 7.62 -10.28
C VAL A 158 10.89 7.97 -9.93
N ALA A 159 10.12 7.01 -9.43
CA ALA A 159 8.75 7.26 -8.97
C ALA A 159 8.72 8.28 -7.83
N ALA A 160 9.61 8.16 -6.84
CA ALA A 160 9.71 9.08 -5.72
C ALA A 160 10.13 10.50 -6.12
N GLU A 161 11.02 10.64 -7.11
CA GLU A 161 11.44 11.93 -7.66
C GLU A 161 10.34 12.61 -8.47
N SER A 162 9.45 11.83 -9.10
CA SER A 162 8.33 12.35 -9.89
C SER A 162 7.17 12.92 -9.06
N ILE A 163 7.17 12.69 -7.74
CA ILE A 163 6.12 13.17 -6.83
C ILE A 163 6.36 14.65 -6.49
N ASP A 164 5.31 15.46 -6.67
CA ASP A 164 5.27 16.84 -6.19
C ASP A 164 5.24 16.86 -4.65
N GLN A 165 6.41 17.03 -4.04
CA GLN A 165 6.58 17.02 -2.59
C GLN A 165 5.76 18.11 -1.88
N SER A 166 5.43 19.22 -2.56
CA SER A 166 4.61 20.28 -1.96
C SER A 166 3.15 19.86 -1.71
N LYS A 167 2.74 18.72 -2.28
CA LYS A 167 1.40 18.14 -2.15
C LYS A 167 1.37 16.91 -1.23
N ILE A 168 2.52 16.51 -0.68
CA ILE A 168 2.58 15.44 0.33
C ILE A 168 2.03 15.99 1.65
N PRO A 169 1.14 15.28 2.35
CA PRO A 169 0.67 15.71 3.66
C PRO A 169 1.81 15.87 4.65
N GLN A 170 1.82 16.99 5.38
CA GLN A 170 2.93 17.40 6.26
C GLN A 170 3.28 16.34 7.32
N ASN A 171 2.29 15.62 7.84
CA ASN A 171 2.47 14.53 8.79
C ASN A 171 3.19 13.31 8.21
N SER A 172 3.37 13.27 6.89
CA SER A 172 3.88 12.15 6.13
C SER A 172 5.26 12.40 5.51
N GLU A 173 5.65 13.68 5.38
CA GLU A 173 6.91 14.11 4.75
C GLU A 173 8.15 13.45 5.35
N SER A 174 8.21 13.29 6.67
CA SER A 174 9.34 12.67 7.36
C SER A 174 9.48 11.18 7.00
N ALA A 175 8.35 10.45 6.95
CA ALA A 175 8.33 9.05 6.57
C ALA A 175 8.74 8.89 5.10
N PHE A 176 8.21 9.72 4.21
CA PHE A 176 8.57 9.70 2.80
C PHE A 176 10.05 10.06 2.55
N THR A 177 10.58 11.06 3.26
CA THR A 177 12.01 11.41 3.21
C THR A 177 12.90 10.27 3.69
N THR A 178 12.46 9.55 4.73
CA THR A 178 13.14 8.34 5.21
C THR A 178 13.19 7.29 4.11
N VAL A 179 12.06 6.99 3.46
CA VAL A 179 12.02 6.03 2.34
C VAL A 179 12.98 6.41 1.22
N LYS A 180 13.00 7.68 0.78
CA LYS A 180 13.93 8.14 -0.27
C LYS A 180 15.39 7.92 0.11
N THR A 181 15.76 8.29 1.34
CA THR A 181 17.12 8.10 1.85
C THR A 181 17.50 6.62 1.91
N GLN A 182 16.56 5.77 2.31
CA GLN A 182 16.79 4.33 2.45
C GLN A 182 16.79 3.60 1.10
N LEU A 183 16.09 4.09 0.08
CA LEU A 183 16.25 3.59 -1.29
C LEU A 183 17.69 3.78 -1.79
N ASP A 184 18.29 4.94 -1.55
CA ASP A 184 19.70 5.19 -1.93
C ASP A 184 20.67 4.28 -1.16
N ALA A 185 20.42 4.07 0.14
CA ALA A 185 21.24 3.19 0.97
C ALA A 185 21.12 1.74 0.50
N LEU A 186 19.90 1.27 0.22
CA LEU A 186 19.64 -0.08 -0.24
C LEU A 186 20.24 -0.34 -1.62
N LEU A 187 20.20 0.63 -2.55
CA LEU A 187 20.88 0.50 -3.85
C LEU A 187 22.38 0.27 -3.68
N LYS A 188 23.03 1.04 -2.80
CA LYS A 188 24.47 0.89 -2.52
C LYS A 188 24.79 -0.47 -1.93
N GLU A 189 23.97 -0.95 -1.02
CA GLU A 189 24.14 -2.26 -0.41
C GLU A 189 23.95 -3.38 -1.45
N ILE A 190 22.91 -3.30 -2.29
CA ILE A 190 22.69 -4.25 -3.40
C ILE A 190 23.89 -4.27 -4.37
N ASP A 191 24.40 -3.10 -4.76
CA ASP A 191 25.56 -3.00 -5.67
C ASP A 191 26.82 -3.61 -5.03
N SER A 192 27.02 -3.39 -3.73
CA SER A 192 28.10 -4.00 -2.95
C SER A 192 27.98 -5.53 -2.94
N ARG A 193 26.78 -6.06 -2.66
CA ARG A 193 26.51 -7.50 -2.63
C ARG A 193 26.72 -8.14 -3.99
N LEU A 194 26.20 -7.54 -5.06
CA LEU A 194 26.43 -8.02 -6.42
C LEU A 194 27.91 -8.08 -6.76
N SER A 195 28.67 -7.02 -6.45
CA SER A 195 30.12 -7.00 -6.68
C SER A 195 30.84 -8.14 -5.97
N LEU A 196 30.45 -8.44 -4.73
CA LEU A 196 31.00 -9.58 -3.98
C LEU A 196 30.58 -10.91 -4.62
N LEU A 197 29.31 -11.11 -4.93
CA LEU A 197 28.80 -12.38 -5.48
C LEU A 197 29.41 -12.72 -6.84
N TYR A 198 29.63 -11.73 -7.70
CA TYR A 198 30.32 -11.96 -8.97
C TYR A 198 31.79 -12.38 -8.80
N SER A 199 32.43 -12.11 -7.66
CA SER A 199 33.79 -12.60 -7.40
C SER A 199 33.85 -14.11 -7.11
N TYR A 200 32.71 -14.73 -6.77
CA TYR A 200 32.56 -16.17 -6.57
C TYR A 200 32.09 -16.92 -7.84
N ARG A 201 31.79 -16.18 -8.90
CA ARG A 201 31.35 -16.72 -10.20
C ARG A 201 32.53 -16.95 -11.11
#